data_AF-A0A496QHH9-F1
#
_entry.id   AF-A0A496QHH9-F1
#
_cell.length_a   1.000
_cell.length_b   1.000
_cell.length_c   1.000
_cell.angle_alpha   90.00
_cell.angle_beta   90.00
_cell.angle_gamma   90.00
#
_symmetry.space_group_name_H-M   'P 1'
#
loop_
_entity.id
_entity.type
_entity.pdbx_description
1 polymer ?
#
loop_
_entity_poly.entity_id
_entity_poly.type
_entity_poly.pdbx_seq_one_letter_code
_entity_poly.pdbx_strand_id
1 'polypeptide(L)'
;IVKKFNFSRIVYEFYGQTFDISTLGIMSLCFIVGIIGGIYGIGGGSIVAPFFISFFCLPVYTIAGAALMGTFVTSVAGVIFYQLISPFYPNMTIAPDYMLGFLFGFGGFAGMYCGARFQKFVPAKLIKWILVGCILSPAIRYSWAFIR
;
A
#
# COMPACT_ATOMS: atom_id res chain seq x y z
N ILE A 1 3.32 19.10 -14.87
CA ILE A 1 3.02 19.06 -16.32
C ILE A 1 3.87 17.96 -16.94
N VAL A 2 3.28 17.01 -17.66
CA VAL A 2 4.04 15.96 -18.35
C VAL A 2 4.64 16.57 -19.61
N LYS A 3 5.98 16.62 -19.72
CA LYS A 3 6.67 17.24 -20.85
C LYS A 3 6.93 16.27 -22.00
N LYS A 4 7.23 15.01 -21.68
CA LYS A 4 7.41 13.94 -22.67
C LYS A 4 6.98 12.59 -22.07
N PHE A 5 6.16 11.86 -22.83
CA PHE A 5 5.80 10.48 -22.54
C PHE A 5 6.33 9.60 -23.68
N ASN A 6 7.37 8.83 -23.42
CA ASN A 6 7.95 7.88 -24.36
C ASN A 6 8.02 6.50 -23.71
N PHE A 7 7.94 5.43 -24.51
CA PHE A 7 8.01 4.04 -24.04
C PHE A 7 9.32 3.71 -23.28
N SER A 8 10.34 4.55 -23.40
CA SER A 8 11.63 4.42 -22.69
C SER A 8 11.83 5.43 -21.55
N ARG A 9 11.16 6.59 -21.59
CA ARG A 9 11.35 7.67 -20.61
C ARG A 9 10.05 8.44 -20.36
N ILE A 10 9.73 8.64 -19.08
CA ILE A 10 8.73 9.61 -18.64
C ILE A 10 9.48 10.82 -18.10
N VAL A 11 9.22 11.99 -18.69
CA VAL A 11 9.71 13.26 -18.19
C VAL A 11 8.53 14.09 -17.73
N TYR A 12 8.43 14.31 -16.43
CA TYR A 12 7.40 15.17 -15.85
C TYR A 12 8.03 16.28 -15.02
N GLU A 13 7.39 17.44 -15.07
CA GLU A 13 7.74 18.58 -14.25
C GLU A 13 6.75 18.70 -13.10
N PHE A 14 7.27 18.75 -11.87
CA PHE A 14 6.48 18.99 -10.68
C PHE A 14 7.19 20.00 -9.77
N TYR A 15 6.52 21.10 -9.42
CA TYR A 15 7.09 22.21 -8.64
C TYR A 15 8.41 22.79 -9.20
N GLY A 16 8.56 22.85 -10.53
CA GLY A 16 9.75 23.40 -11.19
C GLY A 16 10.96 22.45 -11.26
N GLN A 17 10.86 21.22 -10.75
CA GLN A 17 11.87 20.18 -10.93
C GLN A 17 11.44 19.19 -12.01
N THR A 18 12.36 18.87 -12.92
CA THR A 18 12.16 17.88 -13.99
C THR A 18 12.67 16.52 -13.53
N PHE A 19 11.79 15.54 -13.46
CA PHE A 19 12.14 14.15 -13.17
C PHE A 19 12.17 13.37 -14.48
N ASP A 20 13.33 12.79 -14.80
CA ASP A 20 13.52 11.88 -15.94
C ASP A 20 13.67 10.47 -15.39
N ILE A 21 12.72 9.59 -15.73
CA ILE A 21 12.68 8.23 -15.20
C ILE A 21 12.47 7.24 -16.33
N SER A 22 13.17 6.11 -16.25
CA SER A 22 12.94 4.98 -17.14
C SER A 22 11.57 4.35 -16.88
N THR A 23 10.71 4.37 -17.90
CA THR A 23 9.41 3.67 -17.91
C THR A 23 9.57 2.19 -17.62
N LEU A 24 10.57 1.55 -18.24
CA LEU A 24 10.82 0.12 -18.09
C LEU A 24 11.18 -0.24 -16.64
N GLY A 25 11.96 0.61 -15.97
CA GLY A 25 12.36 0.42 -14.58
C GLY A 25 11.19 0.57 -13.60
N ILE A 26 10.33 1.57 -13.82
CA ILE A 26 9.09 1.71 -13.04
C ILE A 26 8.17 0.51 -13.27
N MET A 27 7.99 0.10 -14.52
CA MET A 27 7.08 -0.99 -14.88
C MET A 27 7.55 -2.32 -14.29
N SER A 28 8.84 -2.66 -14.40
CA SER A 28 9.39 -3.89 -13.82
C SER A 28 9.30 -3.89 -12.30
N LEU A 29 9.59 -2.77 -11.65
CA LEU A 29 9.43 -2.62 -10.20
C LEU A 29 7.97 -2.83 -9.79
N CYS A 30 7.02 -2.14 -10.43
CA CYS A 30 5.59 -2.27 -10.14
C CYS A 30 5.09 -3.69 -10.39
N PHE A 31 5.60 -4.39 -11.41
CA PHE A 31 5.25 -5.77 -11.69
C PHE A 31 5.71 -6.72 -10.59
N ILE A 32 6.99 -6.66 -10.20
CA ILE A 32 7.56 -7.50 -9.14
C ILE A 32 6.87 -7.22 -7.80
N VAL A 33 6.75 -5.94 -7.44
CA VAL A 33 6.10 -5.53 -6.20
C VAL A 33 4.61 -5.89 -6.21
N GLY A 34 3.94 -5.82 -7.36
CA GLY A 34 2.56 -6.25 -7.52
C GLY A 34 2.37 -7.74 -7.24
N ILE A 35 3.27 -8.59 -7.73
CA ILE A 35 3.25 -10.03 -7.43
C ILE A 35 3.44 -10.27 -5.93
N ILE A 36 4.47 -9.69 -5.34
CA ILE A 36 4.78 -9.85 -3.90
C ILE A 36 3.62 -9.33 -3.04
N GLY A 37 3.17 -8.10 -3.30
CA GLY A 37 2.08 -7.46 -2.58
C GLY A 37 0.74 -8.17 -2.74
N GLY A 38 0.52 -8.82 -3.89
CA GLY A 38 -0.65 -9.66 -4.15
C GLY A 38 -0.62 -10.97 -3.37
N ILE A 39 0.52 -11.68 -3.35
CA ILE A 39 0.68 -12.93 -2.59
C ILE A 39 0.46 -12.72 -1.10
N TYR A 40 1.07 -11.67 -0.52
CA TYR A 40 0.95 -11.39 0.91
C TYR A 40 -0.33 -10.62 1.29
N GLY A 41 -1.10 -10.14 0.32
CA GLY A 41 -2.33 -9.37 0.57
C GLY A 41 -2.11 -8.01 1.28
N ILE A 42 -0.87 -7.50 1.30
CA ILE A 42 -0.51 -6.26 2.01
C ILE A 42 -0.98 -5.01 1.22
N GLY A 43 -1.24 -5.17 -0.08
CA GLY A 43 -1.57 -4.05 -0.97
C GLY A 43 -0.32 -3.36 -1.50
N GLY A 44 -0.14 -3.39 -2.83
CA GLY A 44 1.14 -3.09 -3.48
C GLY A 44 1.70 -1.69 -3.22
N GLY A 45 0.85 -0.69 -2.91
CA GLY A 45 1.28 0.69 -2.72
C GLY A 45 2.15 0.93 -1.48
N SER A 46 1.93 0.16 -0.41
CA SER A 46 2.76 0.23 0.81
C SER A 46 4.22 -0.12 0.55
N ILE A 47 4.46 -1.02 -0.41
CA ILE A 47 5.80 -1.44 -0.85
C ILE A 47 6.30 -0.51 -1.96
N VAL A 48 5.48 -0.17 -2.97
CA VAL A 48 5.93 0.69 -4.09
C VAL A 48 6.42 2.06 -3.61
N ALA A 49 5.76 2.66 -2.62
CA ALA A 49 6.10 4.00 -2.13
C ALA A 49 7.57 4.15 -1.64
N PRO A 50 8.09 3.36 -0.69
CA PRO A 50 9.49 3.47 -0.25
C PRO A 50 10.48 3.18 -1.37
N PHE A 51 10.17 2.29 -2.34
CA PHE A 51 11.05 2.03 -3.47
C PHE A 51 11.13 3.23 -4.43
N PHE A 52 10.00 3.89 -4.72
CA PHE A 52 10.00 5.11 -5.52
C PHE A 52 10.76 6.27 -4.85
N ILE A 53 10.69 6.39 -3.52
CA ILE A 53 11.44 7.41 -2.78
C ILE A 53 12.94 7.07 -2.78
N SER A 54 13.30 5.81 -2.54
CA SER A 54 14.70 5.41 -2.30
C SER A 54 15.50 5.23 -3.59
N PHE A 55 14.91 4.64 -4.64
CA PHE A 55 15.61 4.32 -5.89
C PHE A 55 15.43 5.37 -6.98
N PHE A 56 14.26 6.02 -7.02
CA PHE A 56 13.92 7.00 -8.04
C PHE A 56 13.93 8.45 -7.51
N CYS A 57 14.23 8.65 -6.22
CA CYS A 57 14.28 9.95 -5.56
C CYS A 57 13.03 10.80 -5.79
N LEU A 58 11.87 10.15 -5.92
CA LEU A 58 10.62 10.84 -6.24
C LEU A 58 10.01 11.44 -4.98
N PRO A 59 9.47 12.67 -5.09
CA PRO A 59 8.83 13.29 -3.95
C PRO A 59 7.52 12.57 -3.58
N VAL A 60 7.33 12.37 -2.28
CA VAL A 60 6.21 11.59 -1.70
C VAL A 60 4.85 12.07 -2.22
N TYR A 61 4.67 13.38 -2.37
CA TYR A 61 3.40 13.97 -2.83
C TYR A 61 3.04 13.58 -4.28
N THR A 62 4.01 13.27 -5.14
CA THR A 62 3.72 12.82 -6.53
C THR A 62 3.30 11.37 -6.59
N ILE A 63 3.88 10.54 -5.72
CA ILE A 63 3.70 9.08 -5.76
C ILE A 63 2.57 8.60 -4.85
N ALA A 64 2.17 9.41 -3.85
CA ALA A 64 1.16 9.01 -2.87
C ALA A 64 -0.16 8.60 -3.53
N GLY A 65 -0.65 9.39 -4.50
CA GLY A 65 -1.87 9.07 -5.24
C GLY A 65 -1.74 7.79 -6.07
N ALA A 66 -0.62 7.61 -6.76
CA ALA A 66 -0.36 6.41 -7.55
C ALA A 66 -0.27 5.14 -6.69
N ALA A 67 0.40 5.22 -5.53
CA ALA A 67 0.51 4.12 -4.58
C ALA A 67 -0.86 3.73 -3.97
N LEU A 68 -1.68 4.72 -3.60
CA LEU A 68 -3.04 4.47 -3.12
C LEU A 68 -3.91 3.81 -4.19
N MET A 69 -3.84 4.30 -5.44
CA MET A 69 -4.58 3.70 -6.56
C MET A 69 -4.11 2.26 -6.82
N GLY A 70 -2.81 2.00 -6.79
CA GLY A 70 -2.27 0.63 -6.94
C GLY A 70 -2.79 -0.31 -5.84
N THR A 71 -2.85 0.17 -4.60
CA THR A 71 -3.42 -0.59 -3.48
C THR A 71 -4.91 -0.86 -3.70
N PHE A 72 -5.68 0.16 -4.11
CA PHE A 72 -7.11 0.00 -4.38
C PHE A 72 -7.38 -1.02 -5.50
N VAL A 73 -6.68 -0.91 -6.64
CA VAL A 73 -6.84 -1.84 -7.77
C VAL A 73 -6.46 -3.27 -7.38
N THR A 74 -5.36 -3.45 -6.64
CA THR A 74 -4.96 -4.79 -6.18
C THR A 74 -5.95 -5.39 -5.18
N SER A 75 -6.53 -4.58 -4.29
CA SER A 75 -7.60 -5.04 -3.39
C SER A 75 -8.87 -5.44 -4.13
N VAL A 76 -9.32 -4.64 -5.11
CA VAL A 76 -10.51 -4.97 -5.93
C VAL A 76 -10.27 -6.25 -6.72
N ALA A 77 -9.11 -6.38 -7.37
CA ALA A 77 -8.73 -7.60 -8.07
C ALA A 77 -8.71 -8.82 -7.14
N GLY A 78 -8.17 -8.68 -5.92
CA GLY A 78 -8.17 -9.72 -4.91
C GLY A 78 -9.59 -10.18 -4.53
N VAL A 79 -10.49 -9.24 -4.21
CA VAL A 79 -11.88 -9.55 -3.86
C VAL A 79 -12.59 -10.29 -5.00
N ILE A 80 -12.44 -9.81 -6.25
CA ILE A 80 -13.04 -10.44 -7.43
C ILE A 80 -12.49 -11.87 -7.61
N PHE A 81 -11.17 -12.04 -7.50
CA PHE A 81 -10.53 -13.33 -7.71
C PHE A 81 -10.95 -14.37 -6.66
N TYR A 82 -10.96 -13.99 -5.38
CA TYR A 82 -11.43 -14.87 -4.31
C TYR A 82 -12.93 -15.18 -4.42
N GLN A 83 -13.75 -14.21 -4.85
CA GLN A 83 -15.17 -14.43 -5.11
C GLN A 83 -15.40 -15.43 -6.26
N LEU A 84 -14.63 -15.33 -7.36
CA LEU A 84 -14.76 -16.21 -8.52
C LEU A 84 -14.27 -17.64 -8.25
N ILE A 85 -13.29 -17.80 -7.37
CA ILE A 85 -12.73 -19.11 -7.01
C ILE A 85 -13.55 -19.82 -5.93
N SER A 86 -14.28 -19.08 -5.09
CA SER A 86 -15.09 -19.64 -4.01
C SER A 86 -16.01 -20.81 -4.42
N PRO A 87 -16.68 -20.82 -5.59
CA PRO A 87 -17.53 -21.94 -6.00
C PRO A 87 -16.75 -23.23 -6.32
N PHE A 88 -15.47 -23.13 -6.69
CA PHE A 88 -14.64 -24.28 -7.04
C PHE A 88 -14.07 -25.03 -5.82
N TYR A 89 -14.16 -24.44 -4.63
CA TYR A 89 -13.59 -24.99 -3.39
C TYR A 89 -14.59 -24.92 -2.22
N PRO A 90 -15.66 -25.72 -2.24
CA PRO A 90 -16.76 -25.64 -1.28
C PRO A 90 -16.37 -26.00 0.16
N ASN A 91 -15.27 -26.73 0.37
CA ASN A 91 -14.79 -27.15 1.69
C ASN A 91 -13.89 -26.11 2.38
N MET A 92 -13.58 -25.00 1.72
CA MET A 92 -12.72 -23.95 2.26
C MET A 92 -13.46 -22.61 2.21
N THR A 93 -13.46 -21.89 3.34
CA THR A 93 -13.98 -20.52 3.42
C THR A 93 -13.07 -19.54 2.68
N ILE A 94 -13.19 -19.53 1.36
CA ILE A 94 -12.42 -18.66 0.45
C ILE A 94 -13.23 -17.43 0.05
N ALA A 95 -14.57 -17.49 0.21
CA ALA A 95 -15.43 -16.34 -0.02
C ALA A 95 -15.02 -15.17 0.88
N PRO A 96 -14.86 -13.96 0.33
CA PRO A 96 -14.67 -12.77 1.15
C PRO A 96 -15.89 -12.55 2.05
N ASP A 97 -15.65 -12.43 3.37
CA ASP A 97 -16.70 -12.03 4.31
C ASP A 97 -16.99 -10.54 4.13
N TYR A 98 -18.09 -10.25 3.44
CA TYR A 98 -18.51 -8.88 3.18
C TYR A 98 -18.85 -8.11 4.46
N MET A 99 -19.41 -8.76 5.48
CA MET A 99 -19.77 -8.08 6.72
C MET A 99 -18.52 -7.63 7.47
N LEU A 100 -17.53 -8.52 7.59
CA LEU A 100 -16.21 -8.18 8.16
C LEU A 100 -15.51 -7.12 7.31
N GLY A 101 -15.57 -7.24 5.98
CA GLY A 101 -15.02 -6.27 5.04
C GLY A 101 -15.61 -4.87 5.21
N PHE A 102 -16.93 -4.75 5.36
CA PHE A 102 -17.59 -3.47 5.62
C PHE A 102 -17.25 -2.91 7.00
N LEU A 103 -17.24 -3.75 8.04
CA LEU A 103 -16.85 -3.34 9.40
C LEU A 103 -15.42 -2.80 9.44
N PHE A 104 -14.47 -3.50 8.83
CA PHE A 104 -13.07 -3.05 8.75
C PHE A 104 -12.90 -1.85 7.84
N GLY A 105 -13.62 -1.78 6.71
CA GLY A 105 -13.59 -0.66 5.79
C GLY A 105 -14.08 0.63 6.46
N PHE A 106 -15.26 0.58 7.09
CA PHE A 106 -15.84 1.73 7.78
C PHE A 106 -15.03 2.12 9.03
N GLY A 107 -14.64 1.14 9.84
CA GLY A 107 -13.81 1.38 11.03
C GLY A 107 -12.44 1.97 10.66
N GLY A 108 -11.80 1.46 9.61
CA GLY A 108 -10.53 1.97 9.08
C GLY A 108 -10.66 3.39 8.53
N PHE A 109 -11.73 3.69 7.78
CA PHE A 109 -11.99 5.03 7.26
C PHE A 109 -12.20 6.06 8.38
N ALA A 110 -13.08 5.73 9.35
CA ALA A 110 -13.33 6.58 10.52
C ALA A 110 -12.04 6.78 11.34
N GLY A 111 -11.30 5.72 11.61
CA GLY A 111 -10.03 5.76 12.33
C GLY A 111 -8.97 6.60 11.63
N MET A 112 -8.83 6.47 10.31
CA MET A 112 -7.87 7.27 9.53
C MET A 112 -8.21 8.76 9.54
N TYR A 113 -9.49 9.11 9.34
CA TYR A 113 -9.92 10.51 9.32
C TYR A 113 -9.75 11.17 10.70
N CYS A 114 -10.22 10.50 11.76
CA CYS A 114 -10.03 10.95 13.12
C CYS A 114 -8.53 11.05 13.45
N GLY A 115 -7.75 10.02 13.14
CA GLY A 115 -6.30 9.98 13.37
C GLY A 115 -5.57 11.13 12.67
N ALA A 116 -5.84 11.39 11.39
CA ALA A 116 -5.26 12.50 10.64
C ALA A 116 -5.66 13.87 11.20
N ARG A 117 -6.88 13.99 11.74
CA ARG A 117 -7.35 15.22 12.41
C ARG A 117 -6.64 15.44 13.74
N PHE A 118 -6.55 14.40 14.57
CA PHE A 118 -5.89 14.45 15.88
C PHE A 118 -4.37 14.55 15.78
N GLN A 119 -3.76 14.06 14.70
CA GLN A 119 -2.32 14.13 14.45
C GLN A 119 -1.78 15.56 14.58
N LYS A 120 -2.57 16.58 14.25
CA LYS A 120 -2.17 18.00 14.36
C LYS A 120 -2.05 18.51 15.80
N PHE A 121 -2.71 17.85 16.75
CA PHE A 121 -2.76 18.24 18.17
C PHE A 121 -1.81 17.43 19.06
N VAL A 122 -1.18 16.38 18.51
CA VAL A 122 -0.34 15.46 19.27
C VAL A 122 1.13 15.64 18.87
N PRO A 123 2.07 15.73 19.82
CA PRO A 123 3.49 15.89 19.51
C PRO A 123 4.03 14.68 18.73
N ALA A 124 4.84 14.94 17.70
CA ALA A 124 5.39 13.92 16.81
C ALA A 124 6.16 12.80 17.53
N LYS A 125 6.78 13.11 18.68
CA LYS A 125 7.48 12.12 19.51
C LYS A 125 6.52 11.07 20.06
N LEU A 126 5.32 11.45 20.47
CA LEU A 126 4.32 10.51 20.99
C LEU A 126 3.79 9.60 19.89
N ILE A 127 3.50 10.16 18.71
CA ILE A 127 3.04 9.38 17.54
C ILE A 127 4.07 8.30 17.18
N LYS A 128 5.37 8.64 17.16
CA LYS A 128 6.43 7.66 16.92
C LYS A 128 6.43 6.54 17.95
N TRP A 129 6.29 6.86 19.24
CA TRP A 129 6.26 5.84 20.29
C TRP A 129 5.03 4.93 20.20
N ILE A 130 3.86 5.49 19.87
CA ILE A 130 2.65 4.69 19.61
C ILE A 130 2.89 3.74 18.44
N LEU A 131 3.43 4.24 17.32
CA LEU A 131 3.72 3.41 16.14
C LEU A 131 4.70 2.28 16.46
N VAL A 132 5.77 2.58 17.19
CA VAL A 132 6.77 1.59 17.64
C VAL A 132 6.09 0.53 18.51
N GLY A 133 5.24 0.91 19.46
CA GLY A 133 4.48 -0.03 20.28
C GLY A 133 3.55 -0.92 19.44
N CYS A 134 2.81 -0.33 18.49
CA CYS A 134 1.90 -1.07 17.61
C CYS A 134 2.62 -2.08 16.71
N ILE A 135 3.84 -1.79 16.25
CA ILE A 135 4.64 -2.69 15.42
C ILE A 135 5.36 -3.76 16.27
N LEU A 136 5.92 -3.36 17.41
CA LEU A 136 6.63 -4.29 18.29
C LEU A 136 5.69 -5.30 18.95
N SER A 137 4.46 -4.92 19.26
CA SER A 137 3.52 -5.84 19.93
C SER A 137 3.22 -7.12 19.13
N PRO A 138 2.83 -7.10 17.83
CA PRO A 138 2.71 -8.32 17.05
C PRO A 138 4.06 -8.98 16.81
N ALA A 139 5.14 -8.22 16.57
CA ALA A 139 6.48 -8.79 16.33
C ALA A 139 6.95 -9.66 17.51
N ILE A 140 6.88 -9.13 18.74
CA ILE A 140 7.22 -9.86 19.97
C ILE A 140 6.30 -11.07 20.14
N ARG A 141 4.99 -10.91 19.91
CA ARG A 141 4.02 -12.00 20.07
C ARG A 141 4.32 -13.16 19.12
N TYR A 142 4.62 -12.87 17.86
CA TYR A 142 5.00 -13.89 16.88
C TYR A 142 6.34 -14.55 17.21
N SER A 143 7.37 -13.77 17.60
CA SER A 143 8.65 -14.33 18.02
C SER A 143 8.54 -15.23 19.26
N TRP A 144 7.72 -14.84 20.24
CA TRP A 144 7.52 -15.64 21.45
C TRP A 144 6.73 -16.91 21.17
N ALA A 145 5.70 -16.83 20.31
CA ALA A 145 4.96 -18.00 19.85
C ALA A 145 5.80 -18.97 19.01
N PHE A 146 6.89 -18.49 18.38
CA PHE A 146 7.82 -19.34 17.65
C PHE A 146 8.83 -20.07 18.55
N ILE A 147 9.18 -19.46 19.69
CA ILE A 147 10.14 -20.02 20.66
C ILE A 147 9.47 -21.02 21.62
N ARG A 148 8.15 -20.89 21.84
CA ARG A 148 7.36 -21.78 22.69
C ARG A 148 6.83 -22.98 21.91
#